data_AF-A0A645DF44-F1
#
_entry.id   AF-A0A645DF44-F1
#
_cell.length_a   1.000
_cell.length_b   1.000
_cell.length_c   1.000
_cell.angle_alpha   90.00
_cell.angle_beta   90.00
_cell.angle_gamma   90.00
#
_symmetry.space_group_name_H-M   'P 1'
#
loop_
_entity.id
_entity.type
_entity.pdbx_description
1 polymer ?
#
loop_
_entity_poly.entity_id
_entity_poly.type
_entity_poly.pdbx_seq_one_letter_code
_entity_poly.pdbx_strand_id
1 'polypeptide(L)'
;MLGPIVIAAGAKVGSNAVVTKAVPAGATAVGNPARIIDAQSKEREAQAEKLGFSAYAVARDQDDPLAKAIHGLLDHAAETDRRLASLLKELDAQGVKCDQEVQQSDDFDPKYLSKIVD
;
A
#
# COMPACT_ATOMS: atom_id res chain seq x y z
N MET A 1 8.77 5.01 -29.60
CA MET A 1 8.51 3.78 -30.38
C MET A 1 8.95 2.60 -29.54
N LEU A 2 8.07 1.61 -29.31
CA LEU A 2 8.47 0.29 -28.81
C LEU A 2 9.08 -0.48 -29.99
N GLY A 3 10.17 -1.24 -29.78
CA GLY A 3 10.89 -1.95 -30.85
C GLY A 3 10.04 -3.03 -31.54
N PRO A 4 10.60 -3.80 -32.50
CA PRO A 4 9.85 -4.86 -33.18
C PRO A 4 9.43 -5.94 -32.16
N ILE A 5 8.13 -6.00 -31.88
CA ILE A 5 7.51 -7.00 -31.00
C ILE A 5 6.61 -7.92 -31.82
N VAL A 6 6.65 -9.22 -31.53
CA VAL A 6 5.84 -10.23 -32.22
C VAL A 6 4.62 -10.57 -31.38
N ILE A 7 3.43 -10.43 -31.95
CA ILE A 7 2.17 -10.89 -31.36
C ILE A 7 1.68 -12.05 -32.22
N ALA A 8 1.71 -13.26 -31.66
CA ALA A 8 1.34 -14.47 -32.39
C ALA A 8 -0.19 -14.61 -32.55
N ALA A 9 -0.60 -15.48 -33.47
CA ALA A 9 -2.01 -15.67 -33.81
C ALA A 9 -2.87 -16.04 -32.58
N GLY A 10 -4.01 -15.38 -32.42
CA GLY A 10 -4.93 -15.61 -31.31
C GLY A 10 -4.48 -15.07 -29.96
N ALA A 11 -3.34 -14.38 -29.89
CA ALA A 11 -2.95 -13.65 -28.69
C ALA A 11 -3.90 -12.47 -28.42
N LYS A 12 -4.10 -12.16 -27.13
CA LYS A 12 -4.94 -11.06 -26.66
C LYS A 12 -4.09 -10.07 -25.88
N VAL A 13 -4.38 -8.78 -26.03
CA VAL A 13 -3.73 -7.71 -25.28
C VAL A 13 -4.80 -6.97 -24.48
N GLY A 14 -4.59 -6.85 -23.18
CA GLY A 14 -5.50 -6.13 -22.29
C GLY A 14 -5.51 -4.63 -22.59
N SER A 15 -6.64 -3.98 -22.31
CA SER A 15 -6.78 -2.53 -22.46
C SER A 15 -5.69 -1.80 -21.66
N ASN A 16 -5.08 -0.78 -22.27
CA ASN A 16 -3.97 0.00 -21.71
C ASN A 16 -2.70 -0.80 -21.36
N ALA A 17 -2.50 -1.99 -21.94
CA ALA A 17 -1.27 -2.74 -21.75
C ALA A 17 -0.10 -2.15 -22.56
N VAL A 18 1.10 -2.15 -21.97
CA VAL A 18 2.34 -1.76 -22.65
C VAL A 18 3.20 -3.00 -22.88
N VAL A 19 3.09 -3.56 -24.09
CA VAL A 19 3.78 -4.80 -24.47
C VAL A 19 5.23 -4.49 -24.86
N THR A 20 6.17 -5.02 -24.07
CA THR A 20 7.61 -4.86 -24.29
C THR A 20 8.32 -6.14 -24.74
N LYS A 21 7.60 -7.27 -24.77
CA LYS A 21 8.10 -8.61 -25.13
C LYS A 21 7.12 -9.33 -26.07
N ALA A 22 7.60 -10.34 -26.79
CA ALA A 22 6.76 -11.14 -27.69
C ALA A 22 5.62 -11.84 -26.94
N VAL A 23 4.44 -11.91 -27.55
CA VAL A 23 3.24 -12.54 -26.99
C VAL A 23 2.96 -13.86 -27.73
N PRO A 24 3.02 -15.02 -27.05
CA PRO A 24 2.76 -16.34 -27.64
C PRO A 24 1.31 -16.51 -28.13
N ALA A 25 1.09 -17.49 -29.01
CA ALA A 25 -0.22 -17.76 -29.58
C ALA A 25 -1.23 -18.14 -28.49
N GLY A 26 -2.44 -17.58 -28.55
CA GLY A 26 -3.49 -17.83 -27.56
C GLY A 26 -3.26 -17.21 -26.17
N ALA A 27 -2.09 -16.61 -25.91
CA ALA A 27 -1.77 -16.01 -24.62
C ALA A 27 -2.44 -14.64 -24.45
N THR A 28 -2.64 -14.20 -23.19
CA THR A 28 -3.19 -12.87 -22.90
C THR A 28 -2.14 -12.03 -22.16
N ALA A 29 -1.76 -10.87 -22.71
CA ALA A 29 -0.82 -9.94 -22.07
C ALA A 29 -1.54 -8.71 -21.51
N VAL A 30 -1.35 -8.38 -20.23
CA VAL A 30 -2.01 -7.22 -19.59
C VAL A 30 -1.05 -6.40 -18.71
N GLY A 31 -1.37 -5.13 -18.47
CA GLY A 31 -0.63 -4.24 -17.57
C GLY A 31 0.49 -3.43 -18.24
N ASN A 32 1.12 -2.54 -17.46
CA ASN A 32 2.25 -1.71 -17.87
C ASN A 32 3.39 -1.84 -16.84
N PRO A 33 4.52 -2.53 -17.17
CA PRO A 33 4.77 -3.28 -18.40
C PRO A 33 3.95 -4.58 -18.46
N ALA A 34 3.57 -5.01 -19.67
CA ALA A 34 2.65 -6.13 -19.86
C ALA A 34 3.25 -7.48 -19.42
N ARG A 35 2.44 -8.28 -18.72
CA ARG A 35 2.77 -9.65 -18.30
C ARG A 35 1.80 -10.64 -18.94
N ILE A 36 2.28 -11.83 -19.29
CA ILE A 36 1.47 -12.91 -19.84
C ILE A 36 0.70 -13.58 -18.69
N ILE A 37 -0.61 -13.73 -18.87
CA ILE A 37 -1.52 -14.41 -17.96
C ILE A 37 -1.90 -15.77 -18.57
N ASP A 38 -1.69 -16.84 -17.80
CA ASP A 38 -2.09 -18.20 -18.16
C ASP A 38 -3.55 -18.46 -17.78
N ALA A 39 -4.19 -19.45 -18.41
CA ALA A 39 -5.59 -19.79 -18.15
C ALA A 39 -5.87 -20.14 -16.66
N GLN A 40 -4.87 -20.69 -15.95
CA GLN A 40 -4.96 -20.97 -14.51
C GLN A 40 -4.93 -19.72 -13.62
N SER A 41 -4.37 -18.60 -14.10
CA SER A 41 -4.36 -17.35 -13.35
C SER A 41 -5.71 -16.63 -13.42
N LYS A 42 -6.50 -16.86 -14.47
CA LYS A 42 -7.87 -16.32 -14.60
C LYS A 42 -8.81 -16.84 -13.51
N GLU A 43 -8.63 -18.10 -13.09
CA GLU A 43 -9.41 -18.68 -11.99
C GLU A 43 -9.04 -18.08 -10.63
N ARG A 44 -7.78 -17.66 -10.45
CA ARG A 44 -7.32 -16.93 -9.26
C ARG A 44 -7.78 -15.48 -9.26
N GLU A 45 -7.78 -14.81 -10.41
CA GLU A 45 -8.31 -13.45 -10.57
C GLU A 45 -9.83 -13.41 -10.36
N ALA A 46 -10.58 -14.37 -10.89
CA ALA A 46 -12.03 -14.49 -10.64
C ALA A 46 -12.36 -14.77 -9.17
N GLN A 47 -11.47 -15.47 -8.45
CA GLN A 47 -11.59 -15.65 -7.00
C GLN A 47 -11.24 -14.38 -6.22
N ALA A 48 -10.28 -13.58 -6.70
CA ALA A 48 -9.94 -12.28 -6.11
C ALA A 48 -11.03 -11.21 -6.35
N GLU A 49 -11.68 -11.22 -7.51
CA GLU A 49 -12.84 -10.35 -7.81
C GLU A 49 -14.03 -10.67 -6.89
N LYS A 50 -14.26 -11.96 -6.56
CA LYS A 50 -15.29 -12.37 -5.59
C LYS A 50 -15.00 -11.94 -4.16
N LEU A 51 -13.74 -11.65 -3.83
CA LEU A 51 -13.31 -11.14 -2.53
C LEU A 51 -13.33 -9.61 -2.44
N GLY A 52 -13.80 -8.92 -3.47
CA GLY A 52 -14.25 -7.53 -3.36
C GLY A 52 -13.17 -6.45 -3.41
N PHE A 53 -11.95 -6.73 -3.87
CA PHE A 53 -10.97 -5.67 -4.10
C PHE A 53 -9.91 -6.06 -5.14
N SER A 54 -10.10 -5.63 -6.39
CA SER A 54 -9.03 -5.63 -7.40
C SER A 54 -9.23 -4.49 -8.39
N ALA A 55 -8.95 -3.25 -7.97
CA ALA A 55 -8.81 -2.15 -8.89
C ALA A 55 -7.66 -1.26 -8.42
N TYR A 56 -6.67 -1.12 -9.29
CA TYR A 56 -5.48 -0.27 -9.18
C TYR A 56 -4.32 -0.83 -8.36
N ALA A 57 -3.48 -1.61 -9.04
CA ALA A 57 -2.02 -1.58 -8.87
C ALA A 57 -1.46 -1.68 -7.44
N VAL A 58 -2.02 -2.55 -6.59
CA VAL A 58 -1.26 -3.07 -5.46
C VAL A 58 -0.32 -4.13 -6.02
N ALA A 59 0.80 -3.67 -6.58
CA ALA A 59 2.00 -4.46 -6.39
C ALA A 59 2.09 -4.65 -4.87
N ARG A 60 2.08 -5.92 -4.43
CA ARG A 60 2.49 -6.27 -3.07
C ARG A 60 3.99 -5.97 -2.97
N ASP A 61 4.35 -4.71 -3.10
CA ASP A 61 5.72 -4.26 -3.03
C ASP A 61 5.92 -3.84 -1.59
N GLN A 62 6.50 -4.79 -0.85
CA GLN A 62 6.86 -4.72 0.56
C GLN A 62 7.93 -3.63 0.85
N ASP A 63 8.22 -2.77 -0.14
CA ASP A 63 9.36 -1.88 -0.21
C ASP A 63 9.02 -0.46 -0.69
N ASP A 64 7.78 0.02 -0.57
CA ASP A 64 7.48 1.44 -0.81
C ASP A 64 8.23 2.34 0.20
N PRO A 65 9.21 3.17 -0.24
CA PRO A 65 9.95 4.06 0.65
C PRO A 65 9.06 5.11 1.32
N LEU A 66 7.96 5.52 0.67
CA LEU A 66 7.00 6.46 1.24
C LEU A 66 6.23 5.80 2.38
N ALA A 67 5.72 4.58 2.17
CA ALA A 67 5.07 3.82 3.24
C ALA A 67 6.00 3.63 4.44
N LYS A 68 7.29 3.31 4.23
CA LYS A 68 8.29 3.22 5.30
C LYS A 68 8.50 4.55 6.03
N ALA A 69 8.56 5.66 5.29
CA ALA A 69 8.69 6.99 5.88
C ALA A 69 7.47 7.37 6.74
N ILE A 70 6.26 7.05 6.27
CA ILE A 70 5.02 7.27 7.03
C ILE A 70 5.06 6.43 8.31
N HIS A 71 5.36 5.12 8.24
CA HIS A 71 5.48 4.28 9.44
C HIS A 71 6.51 4.83 10.43
N GLY A 72 7.68 5.24 9.96
CA GLY A 72 8.70 5.86 10.82
C GLY A 72 8.22 7.15 11.49
N LEU A 73 7.43 7.96 10.79
CA LEU A 73 6.82 9.17 11.36
C LEU A 73 5.76 8.84 12.42
N LEU A 74 4.91 7.82 12.17
CA LEU A 74 3.90 7.35 13.12
C LEU A 74 4.55 6.84 14.42
N ASP A 75 5.60 6.02 14.29
CA ASP A 75 6.34 5.48 15.44
C ASP A 75 7.00 6.60 16.25
N HIS A 76 7.57 7.59 15.57
CA HIS A 76 8.19 8.75 16.22
C HIS A 76 7.17 9.62 16.96
N ALA A 77 5.99 9.85 16.37
CA ALA A 77 4.90 10.56 17.03
C ALA A 77 4.45 9.82 18.30
N ALA A 78 4.18 8.52 18.21
CA ALA A 78 3.75 7.70 19.35
C ALA A 78 4.81 7.61 20.48
N GLU A 79 6.09 7.67 20.16
CA GLU A 79 7.17 7.77 21.15
C GLU A 79 7.22 9.16 21.79
N THR A 80 6.99 10.23 21.01
CA THR A 80 6.94 11.60 21.50
C THR A 80 5.79 11.78 22.49
N ASP A 81 4.60 11.26 22.17
CA ASP A 81 3.43 11.30 23.05
C ASP A 81 3.69 10.56 24.37
N ARG A 82 4.35 9.39 24.32
CA ARG A 82 4.74 8.64 25.53
C ARG A 82 5.70 9.43 26.42
N ARG A 83 6.68 10.12 25.82
CA ARG A 83 7.63 10.97 26.56
C ARG A 83 6.93 12.17 27.17
N LEU A 84 6.03 12.80 26.41
CA LEU A 84 5.26 13.96 26.86
C LEU A 84 4.33 13.57 28.01
N ALA A 85 3.61 12.45 27.90
CA ALA A 85 2.78 11.93 28.98
C ALA A 85 3.59 11.64 30.25
N SER A 86 4.81 11.10 30.11
CA SER A 86 5.71 10.86 31.25
C SER A 86 6.16 12.17 31.92
N LEU A 87 6.48 13.20 31.12
CA LEU A 87 6.83 14.53 31.63
C LEU A 87 5.66 15.21 32.33
N LEU A 88 4.46 15.17 31.73
CA LEU A 88 3.25 15.73 32.35
C LEU A 88 2.95 15.07 33.69
N LYS A 89 3.12 13.75 33.80
CA LYS A 89 2.95 13.02 35.06
C LYS A 89 3.92 13.48 36.15
N GLU A 90 5.18 13.72 35.79
CA GLU A 90 6.19 14.21 36.74
C GLU A 90 5.92 15.67 37.16
N LEU A 91 5.50 16.51 36.21
CA LEU A 91 5.10 17.90 36.47
C LEU A 91 3.89 17.99 37.40
N ASP A 92 2.88 17.14 37.18
CA ASP A 92 1.70 17.04 38.04
C ASP A 92 2.08 16.58 39.47
N ALA A 93 2.98 15.59 39.58
CA ALA A 93 3.52 15.16 40.87
C ALA A 93 4.28 16.27 41.62
N GLN A 94 4.86 17.23 40.91
CA GLN A 94 5.52 18.42 41.46
C GLN A 94 4.56 19.61 41.67
N GLY A 95 3.27 19.43 41.38
CA GLY A 95 2.23 20.45 41.58
C GLY A 95 2.27 21.58 40.55
N VAL A 96 2.97 21.39 39.42
CA VAL A 96 3.01 22.35 38.32
C VAL A 96 1.71 22.26 37.53
N LYS A 97 0.91 23.33 37.57
CA LYS A 97 -0.33 23.39 36.79
C LYS A 97 -0.01 23.56 35.31
N CYS A 98 -0.29 22.54 34.50
CA CYS A 98 -0.31 22.66 33.05
C CYS A 98 -1.68 23.23 32.60
N ASP A 99 -1.67 24.14 31.62
CA ASP A 99 -2.89 24.72 31.06
C ASP A 99 -3.83 23.64 30.50
N GLN A 100 -5.14 23.87 30.61
CA GLN A 100 -6.17 22.90 30.18
C GLN A 100 -6.11 22.60 28.68
N GLU A 101 -5.56 23.50 27.86
CA GLU A 101 -5.34 23.32 26.42
C GLU A 101 -4.31 22.21 26.12
N VAL A 102 -3.38 21.92 27.05
CA VAL A 102 -2.35 20.88 26.91
C VAL A 102 -2.91 19.48 27.22
N GLN A 103 -4.08 19.41 27.88
CA GLN A 103 -4.69 18.15 28.31
C GLN A 103 -5.57 17.48 27.24
N GLN A 104 -5.89 18.18 26.14
CA GLN A 104 -6.49 17.53 24.98
C GLN A 104 -5.40 16.74 24.27
N SER A 105 -5.16 15.50 24.75
CA SER A 105 -4.51 14.51 23.90
C SER A 105 -5.39 14.33 22.67
N ASP A 106 -4.87 14.72 21.50
CA ASP A 106 -5.32 14.07 20.27
C ASP A 106 -5.12 12.58 20.50
N ASP A 107 -6.21 11.82 20.66
CA ASP A 107 -6.18 10.37 20.84
C ASP A 107 -5.70 9.73 19.53
N PHE A 108 -4.40 9.84 19.30
CA PHE A 108 -3.74 9.26 18.15
C PHE A 108 -3.58 7.76 18.39
N ASP A 109 -4.40 6.95 17.72
CA ASP A 109 -4.30 5.49 17.78
C ASP A 109 -3.46 4.94 16.61
N PRO A 110 -2.15 4.68 16.81
CA PRO A 110 -1.31 4.08 15.77
C PRO A 110 -1.75 2.65 15.40
N LYS A 111 -2.44 1.92 16.29
CA LYS A 111 -2.97 0.58 16.00
C LYS A 111 -4.20 0.63 15.10
N TYR A 112 -4.94 1.73 15.12
CA TYR A 112 -6.04 1.95 14.19
C TYR A 112 -5.50 2.19 12.77
N LEU A 113 -4.50 3.06 12.63
CA LEU A 113 -3.92 3.38 11.32
C LEU A 113 -3.24 2.19 10.64
N SER A 114 -2.51 1.37 11.39
CA SER A 114 -1.90 0.14 10.86
C SER A 114 -2.92 -0.86 10.31
N LYS A 115 -4.12 -0.95 10.89
CA LYS A 115 -5.20 -1.84 10.42
C LYS A 115 -5.89 -1.39 9.14
N ILE A 116 -5.77 -0.11 8.76
CA ILE A 116 -6.38 0.42 7.53
C ILE A 116 -5.47 0.16 6.33
N VAL A 117 -4.18 -0.06 6.58
CA VAL A 117 -3.15 -0.21 5.54
C VAL A 117 -2.89 -1.69 5.19
N ASP A 118 -3.26 -2.64 6.07
CA ASP A 118 -3.16 -4.10 5.86
C ASP A 118 -4.31 -4.72 5.03
#